data_AF-A0A7D9LJ28-F1
#
_entry.id   AF-A0A7D9LJ28-F1
#
_cell.length_a   1.000
_cell.length_b   1.000
_cell.length_c   1.000
_cell.angle_alpha   90.00
_cell.angle_beta   90.00
_cell.angle_gamma   90.00
#
_symmetry.space_group_name_H-M   'P 1'
#
loop_
_entity.id
_entity.type
_entity.pdbx_description
1 polymer ?
#
loop_
_entity_poly.entity_id
_entity_poly.type
_entity_poly.pdbx_seq_one_letter_code
_entity_poly.pdbx_strand_id
1 'polypeptide(L)'
;MAAEQGGNVDEAIIRQVEEIQKEIADSQHLVGALQDILSLGNVYQHDDTVFQNKIKDLSKKYSHIRTTRADGNCFFRAFGFSYLEYLLQDRVEYER
;
A
#
# COMPACT_ATOMS: atom_id res chain seq x y z
N MET A 1 27.35 -14.42 37.04
CA MET A 1 27.33 -15.00 35.67
C MET A 1 25.88 -15.11 35.22
N ALA A 2 25.42 -14.18 34.40
CA ALA A 2 24.17 -14.30 33.64
C ALA A 2 24.29 -13.32 32.47
N ALA A 3 25.04 -13.73 31.45
CA ALA A 3 25.10 -13.06 30.17
C ALA A 3 24.29 -13.89 29.16
N GLU A 4 23.61 -13.19 28.25
CA GLU A 4 23.12 -13.67 26.95
C GLU A 4 21.89 -14.59 26.93
N GLN A 5 20.69 -13.98 26.96
CA GLN A 5 19.47 -14.57 26.37
C GLN A 5 18.84 -13.68 25.27
N GLY A 6 19.49 -12.57 24.87
CA GLY A 6 18.95 -11.64 23.87
C GLY A 6 19.11 -12.11 22.41
N GLY A 7 20.19 -12.81 22.08
CA GLY A 7 20.52 -13.16 20.68
C GLY A 7 19.56 -14.14 20.00
N ASN A 8 18.88 -15.01 20.77
CA ASN A 8 17.92 -15.97 20.21
C ASN A 8 16.58 -15.31 19.83
N VAL A 9 16.17 -14.29 20.60
CA VAL A 9 14.88 -13.60 20.42
C VAL A 9 14.94 -12.64 19.24
N ASP A 10 16.03 -11.87 19.10
CA ASP A 10 16.21 -10.95 17.98
C ASP A 10 16.21 -11.70 16.65
N GLU A 11 16.90 -12.84 16.55
CA GLU A 11 16.89 -13.67 15.34
C GLU A 11 15.48 -14.22 15.02
N ALA A 12 14.73 -14.64 16.04
CA ALA A 12 13.36 -15.11 15.85
C ALA A 12 12.42 -13.98 15.37
N ILE A 13 12.58 -12.76 15.90
CA ILE A 13 11.82 -11.58 15.48
C ILE A 13 12.15 -11.22 14.02
N ILE A 14 13.44 -11.19 13.67
CA ILE A 14 13.87 -10.89 12.29
C ILE A 14 13.27 -11.90 11.33
N ARG A 15 13.34 -13.20 11.66
CA ARG A 15 12.75 -14.26 10.83
C ARG A 15 11.24 -14.09 10.65
N GLN A 16 10.52 -13.75 11.72
CA GLN A 16 9.08 -13.49 11.63
C GLN A 16 8.76 -12.29 10.72
N VAL A 17 9.53 -11.20 10.81
CA VAL A 17 9.37 -10.03 9.94
C VAL A 17 9.61 -10.40 8.49
N GLU A 18 10.66 -11.17 8.20
CA GLU A 18 10.97 -11.64 6.84
C GLU A 18 9.86 -12.54 6.28
N GLU A 19 9.32 -13.46 7.07
CA GLU A 19 8.21 -14.34 6.67
C GLU A 19 6.95 -13.54 6.35
N ILE A 20 6.57 -12.56 7.20
CA ILE A 20 5.43 -11.67 6.96
C ILE A 20 5.65 -10.84 5.70
N GLN A 21 6.82 -10.23 5.55
CA GLN A 21 7.14 -9.43 4.37
C GLN A 21 7.13 -10.25 3.09
N LYS A 22 7.57 -11.50 3.15
CA LYS A 22 7.53 -12.43 2.03
C LYS A 22 6.10 -12.77 1.64
N GLU A 23 5.23 -13.11 2.59
CA GLU A 23 3.81 -13.39 2.32
C GLU A 23 3.10 -12.19 1.67
N ILE A 24 3.37 -10.98 2.17
CA ILE A 24 2.88 -9.74 1.57
C ILE A 24 3.45 -9.54 0.16
N ALA A 25 4.74 -9.82 -0.04
CA ALA A 25 5.39 -9.63 -1.33
C ALA A 25 4.90 -10.61 -2.41
N ASP A 26 4.56 -11.84 -2.01
CA ASP A 26 4.05 -12.89 -2.89
C ASP A 26 2.60 -12.61 -3.33
N SER A 27 1.82 -11.90 -2.50
CA SER A 27 0.41 -11.59 -2.76
C SER A 27 0.16 -10.19 -3.35
N GLN A 28 1.05 -9.23 -3.11
CA GLN A 28 0.85 -7.83 -3.49
C GLN A 28 2.00 -7.30 -4.36
N HIS A 29 1.67 -6.71 -5.50
CA HIS A 29 2.63 -5.95 -6.30
C HIS A 29 3.10 -4.70 -5.56
N LEU A 30 4.32 -4.24 -5.83
CA LEU A 30 4.83 -2.98 -5.26
C LEU A 30 3.87 -1.82 -5.56
N VAL A 31 3.46 -1.71 -6.83
CA VAL A 31 2.47 -0.76 -7.31
C VAL A 31 1.45 -1.54 -8.13
N GLY A 32 0.17 -1.44 -7.77
CA GLY A 32 -0.92 -2.14 -8.43
C GLY A 32 -1.28 -1.56 -9.80
N ALA A 33 -2.16 -2.27 -10.51
CA ALA A 33 -2.79 -1.74 -11.72
C ALA A 33 -3.74 -0.58 -11.38
N LEU A 34 -4.04 0.26 -12.38
CA LEU A 34 -5.08 1.26 -12.26
C LEU A 34 -6.43 0.54 -12.31
N GLN A 35 -7.25 0.71 -11.28
CA GLN A 35 -8.54 0.04 -11.13
C GLN A 35 -9.64 1.07 -10.95
N ASP A 36 -10.87 0.72 -11.29
CA ASP A 36 -12.05 1.53 -10.98
C ASP A 36 -12.16 1.73 -9.46
N ILE A 37 -12.47 2.96 -9.01
CA ILE A 37 -12.58 3.29 -7.59
C ILE A 37 -13.59 2.43 -6.83
N LEU A 38 -14.63 1.95 -7.51
CA LEU A 38 -15.67 1.10 -6.92
C LEU A 38 -15.16 -0.32 -6.64
N SER A 39 -14.05 -0.75 -7.23
CA SER A 39 -13.43 -2.04 -6.90
C SER A 39 -13.01 -2.11 -5.44
N LEU A 40 -12.76 -0.95 -4.79
CA LEU A 40 -12.45 -0.86 -3.37
C LEU A 40 -13.59 -1.42 -2.50
N GLY A 41 -14.83 -1.38 -2.99
CA GLY A 41 -15.99 -1.96 -2.31
C GLY A 41 -15.86 -3.46 -2.07
N ASN A 42 -15.07 -4.17 -2.88
CA ASN A 42 -14.85 -5.62 -2.75
C ASN A 42 -13.89 -5.98 -1.61
N VAL A 43 -13.15 -4.99 -1.07
CA VAL A 43 -12.25 -5.19 0.07
C VAL A 43 -13.03 -5.22 1.39
N TYR A 44 -14.21 -4.61 1.42
CA TYR A 44 -15.07 -4.52 2.59
C TYR A 44 -16.27 -5.45 2.46
N GLN A 45 -16.80 -5.91 3.60
CA GLN A 45 -18.04 -6.69 3.60
C GLN A 45 -19.19 -5.83 3.08
N HIS A 46 -20.17 -6.47 2.43
CA HIS A 46 -21.30 -5.75 1.82
C HIS A 46 -22.22 -5.07 2.86
N ASP A 47 -22.27 -5.63 4.08
CA ASP A 47 -23.03 -5.10 5.21
C ASP A 47 -22.25 -4.06 6.02
N ASP A 48 -20.98 -3.81 5.70
CA ASP A 48 -20.20 -2.69 6.24
C ASP A 48 -20.64 -1.36 5.59
N THR A 49 -21.85 -0.94 5.93
CA THR A 49 -22.52 0.21 5.34
C THR A 49 -21.72 1.50 5.47
N VAL A 50 -20.89 1.64 6.52
CA VAL A 50 -20.07 2.84 6.73
C VAL A 50 -18.98 2.94 5.66
N PHE A 51 -18.21 1.88 5.44
CA PHE A 51 -17.18 1.87 4.40
C PHE A 51 -17.78 1.90 3.00
N GLN A 52 -18.85 1.14 2.75
CA GLN A 52 -19.55 1.16 1.46
C GLN A 52 -20.05 2.57 1.10
N ASN A 53 -20.63 3.30 2.05
CA ASN A 53 -21.08 4.68 1.81
C ASN A 53 -19.93 5.65 1.60
N LYS A 54 -18.81 5.51 2.33
CA LYS A 54 -17.60 6.32 2.11
C LYS A 54 -17.00 6.09 0.72
N ILE A 55 -17.01 4.86 0.21
CA ILE A 55 -16.52 4.53 -1.15
C ILE A 55 -17.42 5.17 -2.21
N LYS A 56 -18.75 5.11 -2.02
CA LYS A 56 -19.71 5.80 -2.89
C LYS A 56 -19.54 7.32 -2.89
N ASP A 57 -19.12 7.90 -1.77
CA ASP A 57 -18.83 9.34 -1.70
C ASP A 57 -17.51 9.67 -2.40
N LEU A 58 -16.48 8.85 -2.19
CA LEU A 58 -15.17 8.98 -2.80
C LEU A 58 -15.24 8.91 -4.34
N SER A 59 -16.11 8.04 -4.88
CA SER A 59 -16.30 7.88 -6.32
C SER A 59 -16.88 9.10 -7.02
N LYS A 60 -17.46 10.06 -6.27
CA LYS A 60 -17.91 11.34 -6.83
C LYS A 60 -16.74 12.24 -7.22
N LYS A 61 -15.57 12.04 -6.62
CA LYS A 61 -14.38 12.88 -6.83
C LYS A 61 -13.28 12.17 -7.62
N TYR A 62 -13.11 10.86 -7.41
CA TYR A 62 -12.04 10.09 -8.04
C TYR A 62 -12.66 8.93 -8.83
N SER A 63 -12.17 8.70 -10.05
CA SER A 63 -12.65 7.62 -10.91
C SER A 63 -11.88 6.31 -10.73
N HIS A 64 -10.60 6.40 -10.34
CA HIS A 64 -9.71 5.26 -10.26
C HIS A 64 -8.87 5.25 -8.99
N ILE A 65 -8.33 4.09 -8.66
CA ILE A 65 -7.41 3.86 -7.56
C ILE A 65 -6.25 2.96 -8.02
N ARG A 66 -5.09 3.17 -7.40
CA ARG A 66 -3.92 2.30 -7.52
C ARG A 66 -3.45 1.91 -6.12
N THR A 67 -3.32 0.62 -5.85
CA THR A 67 -2.84 0.13 -4.55
C THR A 67 -1.31 0.11 -4.49
N THR A 68 -0.76 0.16 -3.29
CA THR A 68 0.67 -0.08 -3.03
C THR A 68 0.83 -1.18 -2.00
N ARG A 69 1.94 -1.92 -2.07
CA ARG A 69 2.25 -2.98 -1.11
C ARG A 69 2.29 -2.44 0.33
N ALA A 70 1.70 -3.17 1.26
CA ALA A 70 1.67 -2.82 2.70
C ALA A 70 2.98 -3.21 3.41
N ASP A 71 4.12 -2.65 2.98
CA ASP A 71 5.47 -3.03 3.43
C ASP A 71 6.19 -1.94 4.27
N GLY A 72 5.43 -0.97 4.81
CA GLY A 72 5.97 0.17 5.53
C GLY A 72 6.52 1.30 4.64
N ASN A 73 6.71 1.07 3.35
CA ASN A 73 7.15 2.08 2.38
C ASN A 73 6.01 2.63 1.51
N CYS A 74 4.76 2.26 1.81
CA CYS A 74 3.59 2.55 0.99
C CYS A 74 3.39 4.05 0.69
N PHE A 75 3.61 4.94 1.67
CA PHE A 75 3.52 6.39 1.47
C PHE A 75 4.52 6.89 0.43
N PHE A 76 5.81 6.59 0.63
CA PHE A 76 6.89 7.03 -0.27
C PHE A 76 6.69 6.47 -1.67
N ARG A 77 6.23 5.22 -1.76
CA ARG A 77 5.96 4.54 -3.02
C ARG A 77 4.77 5.17 -3.76
N ALA A 78 3.67 5.43 -3.06
CA ALA A 78 2.49 6.07 -3.64
C ALA A 78 2.81 7.49 -4.11
N PHE A 79 3.44 8.29 -3.25
CA PHE A 79 3.84 9.66 -3.57
C PHE A 79 4.79 9.71 -4.76
N GLY A 80 5.88 8.92 -4.72
CA GLY A 80 6.88 8.89 -5.78
C GLY A 80 6.27 8.48 -7.12
N PHE A 81 5.47 7.42 -7.14
CA PHE A 81 4.81 6.97 -8.37
C PHE A 81 3.84 8.03 -8.91
N SER A 82 2.93 8.55 -8.08
CA SER A 82 1.93 9.52 -8.54
C SER A 82 2.56 10.83 -9.02
N TYR A 83 3.62 11.29 -8.34
CA TYR A 83 4.31 12.51 -8.72
C TYR A 83 5.06 12.33 -10.04
N LEU A 84 5.76 11.22 -10.23
CA LEU A 84 6.40 10.92 -11.52
C LEU A 84 5.37 10.78 -12.65
N GLU A 85 4.22 10.15 -12.40
CA GLU A 85 3.11 10.06 -13.37
C GLU A 85 2.57 11.45 -13.74
N TYR A 86 2.48 12.37 -12.78
CA TYR A 86 2.14 13.78 -13.02
C TYR A 86 3.19 14.51 -13.87
N LEU A 87 4.48 14.35 -13.55
CA LEU A 87 5.57 15.00 -14.30
C LEU A 87 5.65 14.52 -15.76
N LEU A 88 5.20 13.30 -16.07
CA LEU A 88 5.09 12.83 -17.45
C LEU A 88 4.02 13.60 -18.25
N GLN A 89 3.05 14.22 -17.57
CA GLN A 89 1.97 15.00 -18.19
C GLN A 89 2.24 16.51 -18.16
N ASP A 90 3.05 16.97 -17.21
CA ASP A 90 3.37 18.38 -17.02
C ASP A 90 4.87 18.65 -17.27
N ARG A 91 5.18 19.01 -18.52
CA ARG A 91 6.55 19.31 -18.94
C ARG A 91 7.15 20.53 -18.24
N VAL A 92 6.32 21.50 -17.84
CA VAL A 92 6.81 22.70 -17.16
C VAL A 92 7.29 22.35 -15.75
N GLU A 93 6.50 21.59 -15.00
CA GLU A 93 6.94 21.13 -13.67
C GLU A 93 8.06 20.09 -13.75
N TYR A 94 8.17 19.31 -14.84
CA TYR A 94 9.31 18.41 -15.05
C TYR A 94 10.65 19.14 -15.25
N GLU A 95 10.63 20.30 -15.92
CA GLU A 95 11.84 21.07 -16.24
C GLU A 95 12.28 22.06 -15.14
N ARG A 96 11.51 22.16 -14.05
CA ARG A 96 11.74 23.10 -12.93
C ARG A 96 12.81 22.63 -11.95
#